data_AF-A0A1Y3B5G0-F1
#
_entry.id   AF-A0A1Y3B5G0-F1
#
_cell.length_a   1.000
_cell.length_b   1.000
_cell.length_c   1.000
_cell.angle_alpha   90.00
_cell.angle_beta   90.00
_cell.angle_gamma   90.00
#
_symmetry.space_group_name_H-M   'P 1'
#
loop_
_entity.id
_entity.type
_entity.pdbx_description
1 polymer ?
#
loop_
_entity_poly.entity_id
_entity_poly.type
_entity_poly.pdbx_seq_one_letter_code
_entity_poly.pdbx_strand_id
1 'polypeptide(L)'
;IEPAIDCDEETVKEILNSNIDLREYSANVEKSLSELENNTIASCIKEADNISELHSKITDSDKILERLEGMLCAFQADLSNICQEILSLQELSASLNIRLKNKQAVRNQMSEFVDDIIIPESVIKHIVDTPVSEKEFLEQLIILDHKIAFVKEQSFREAKACVDVMEILNNLKSKAIIKIREYILKKISSCKKPMTNYHIVQNALLKNKFFFKFLATHERDIAREIQNEYIDTMSKIYFSYFKEFVHKSTKMMYEDLPDKDDLMGNDDSHKANRSSIFHLKSNVIKHRPNIFALGNRESLLTTELESPLIVVHHAAKNDTKYPLENIFREIQYAFLDHACREYLFMNEFFIVNSKTSHDLFYTIFGKTLDLLYKNIDNLFSQSYDAIALFVCLHIIYRYRILSMKRSVLVLNHYWERVVKTIWPQFEQVFLMHIESIKFCDLNKITAIDTRPHYITRRFAEFSAAIVTINDTFPDV
;
A
#
# COMPACT_ATOMS: atom_id res chain seq x y z
N ILE A 1 -13.27 -108.55 -12.49
CA ILE A 1 -13.32 -109.64 -13.50
C ILE A 1 -12.96 -110.90 -12.75
N GLU A 2 -13.96 -111.69 -12.34
CA GLU A 2 -13.75 -113.03 -11.77
C GLU A 2 -13.42 -114.02 -12.90
N PRO A 3 -12.60 -115.05 -12.67
CA PRO A 3 -12.49 -116.16 -13.62
C PRO A 3 -13.48 -117.28 -13.24
N ALA A 4 -14.28 -117.68 -14.23
CA ALA A 4 -15.10 -118.88 -14.21
C ALA A 4 -14.21 -120.13 -14.38
N ILE A 5 -14.52 -121.19 -13.63
CA ILE A 5 -13.90 -122.52 -13.77
C ILE A 5 -14.87 -123.38 -14.59
N ASP A 6 -14.45 -123.79 -15.77
CA ASP A 6 -15.14 -124.74 -16.66
C ASP A 6 -14.37 -126.07 -16.60
N CYS A 7 -15.06 -127.19 -16.34
CA CYS A 7 -14.44 -128.53 -16.22
C CYS A 7 -14.73 -129.34 -17.50
N ASP A 8 -13.67 -129.72 -18.22
CA ASP A 8 -13.74 -130.35 -19.56
C ASP A 8 -14.28 -131.78 -19.60
N GLU A 9 -15.34 -131.93 -20.42
CA GLU A 9 -16.10 -133.15 -20.77
C GLU A 9 -15.30 -134.23 -21.54
N GLU A 10 -14.07 -133.94 -21.99
CA GLU A 10 -13.22 -134.93 -22.69
C GLU A 10 -12.70 -136.02 -21.75
N THR A 11 -12.41 -135.66 -20.49
CA THR A 11 -11.95 -136.60 -19.46
C THR A 11 -13.00 -137.67 -19.14
N VAL A 12 -14.29 -137.34 -19.26
CA VAL A 12 -15.41 -138.25 -18.96
C VAL A 12 -15.58 -139.33 -20.03
N LYS A 13 -15.18 -139.07 -21.28
CA LYS A 13 -15.32 -140.02 -22.40
C LYS A 13 -14.24 -141.11 -22.43
N GLU A 14 -13.03 -140.85 -21.93
CA GLU A 14 -12.02 -141.90 -21.76
C GLU A 14 -12.36 -142.86 -20.60
N ILE A 15 -13.04 -142.36 -19.57
CA ILE A 15 -13.39 -143.11 -18.34
C ILE A 15 -14.47 -144.18 -18.58
N LEU A 16 -15.35 -144.02 -19.58
CA LEU A 16 -16.43 -144.97 -19.87
C LEU A 16 -16.00 -146.22 -20.69
N ASN A 17 -14.82 -146.21 -21.30
CA ASN A 17 -14.32 -147.33 -22.12
C ASN A 17 -13.34 -148.25 -21.38
N SER A 18 -12.74 -147.79 -20.28
CA SER A 18 -11.93 -148.62 -19.39
C SER A 18 -12.78 -149.12 -18.23
N ASN A 19 -12.92 -150.44 -18.09
CA ASN A 19 -13.69 -151.09 -17.02
C ASN A 19 -12.94 -151.02 -15.68
N ILE A 20 -12.64 -149.80 -15.22
CA ILE A 20 -11.91 -149.46 -13.99
C ILE A 20 -12.78 -148.49 -13.19
N ASP A 21 -12.91 -148.76 -11.91
CA ASP A 21 -13.82 -148.10 -10.96
C ASP A 21 -13.55 -146.59 -10.86
N LEU A 22 -14.58 -145.78 -11.13
CA LEU A 22 -14.57 -144.30 -11.14
C LEU A 22 -14.03 -143.67 -9.84
N ARG A 23 -14.00 -144.42 -8.73
CA ARG A 23 -13.47 -143.98 -7.44
C ARG A 23 -11.94 -143.93 -7.37
N GLU A 24 -11.23 -144.77 -8.14
CA GLU A 24 -9.75 -144.72 -8.18
C GLU A 24 -9.23 -143.55 -9.02
N TYR A 25 -9.92 -143.20 -10.10
CA TYR A 25 -9.52 -142.07 -10.95
C TYR A 25 -9.77 -140.72 -10.27
N SER A 26 -10.89 -140.56 -9.56
CA SER A 26 -11.15 -139.32 -8.79
C SER A 26 -10.06 -139.11 -7.73
N ALA A 27 -9.61 -140.17 -7.06
CA ALA A 27 -8.54 -140.10 -6.06
C ALA A 27 -7.18 -139.71 -6.67
N ASN A 28 -6.88 -140.15 -7.89
CA ASN A 28 -5.62 -139.81 -8.56
C ASN A 28 -5.62 -138.38 -9.12
N VAL A 29 -6.78 -137.89 -9.59
CA VAL A 29 -6.96 -136.48 -9.99
C VAL A 29 -6.91 -135.56 -8.76
N GLU A 30 -7.57 -135.92 -7.65
CA GLU A 30 -7.47 -135.18 -6.37
C GLU A 30 -6.02 -135.06 -5.90
N LYS A 31 -5.23 -136.12 -6.05
CA LYS A 31 -3.81 -136.11 -5.67
C LYS A 31 -2.97 -135.22 -6.58
N SER A 32 -3.20 -135.25 -7.90
CA SER A 32 -2.48 -134.43 -8.88
C SER A 32 -2.84 -132.94 -8.76
N LEU A 33 -4.11 -132.65 -8.47
CA LEU A 33 -4.62 -131.28 -8.25
C LEU A 33 -4.07 -130.72 -6.93
N SER A 34 -3.99 -131.54 -5.88
CA SER A 34 -3.33 -131.19 -4.62
C SER A 34 -1.82 -130.93 -4.80
N GLU A 35 -1.10 -131.70 -5.63
CA GLU A 35 0.31 -131.42 -5.93
C GLU A 35 0.52 -130.12 -6.73
N LEU A 36 -0.37 -129.78 -7.67
CA LEU A 36 -0.31 -128.52 -8.43
C LEU A 36 -0.66 -127.30 -7.56
N GLU A 37 -1.69 -127.41 -6.72
CA GLU A 37 -2.02 -126.39 -5.71
C GLU A 37 -0.83 -126.18 -4.78
N ASN A 38 -0.24 -127.25 -4.25
CA ASN A 38 0.92 -127.14 -3.37
C ASN A 38 2.12 -126.47 -4.06
N ASN A 39 2.36 -126.73 -5.35
CA ASN A 39 3.47 -126.10 -6.11
C ASN A 39 3.22 -124.63 -6.45
N THR A 40 1.98 -124.27 -6.82
CA THR A 40 1.61 -122.86 -7.10
C THR A 40 1.56 -122.03 -5.82
N ILE A 41 1.04 -122.59 -4.73
CA ILE A 41 1.12 -122.02 -3.38
C ILE A 41 2.59 -121.86 -2.98
N ALA A 42 3.45 -122.86 -3.21
CA ALA A 42 4.87 -122.76 -2.89
C ALA A 42 5.60 -121.67 -3.70
N SER A 43 5.28 -121.50 -4.98
CA SER A 43 5.87 -120.42 -5.81
C SER A 43 5.35 -119.05 -5.40
N CYS A 44 4.05 -118.93 -5.10
CA CYS A 44 3.45 -117.68 -4.64
C CYS A 44 3.96 -117.29 -3.25
N ILE A 45 4.18 -118.25 -2.35
CA ILE A 45 4.84 -118.04 -1.04
C ILE A 45 6.28 -117.57 -1.22
N LYS A 46 7.02 -118.14 -2.19
CA LYS A 46 8.41 -117.74 -2.46
C LYS A 46 8.54 -116.31 -2.97
N GLU A 47 7.56 -115.85 -3.75
CA GLU A 47 7.55 -114.50 -4.33
C GLU A 47 6.77 -113.50 -3.46
N ALA A 48 5.96 -113.98 -2.52
CA ALA A 48 5.26 -113.18 -1.52
C ALA A 48 6.22 -112.39 -0.63
N ASP A 49 7.39 -112.93 -0.30
CA ASP A 49 8.41 -112.21 0.47
C ASP A 49 8.92 -110.99 -0.30
N ASN A 50 9.20 -111.13 -1.61
CA ASN A 50 9.64 -110.02 -2.45
C ASN A 50 8.53 -108.99 -2.71
N ILE A 51 7.29 -109.44 -2.94
CA ILE A 51 6.12 -108.56 -3.11
C ILE A 51 5.80 -107.84 -1.78
N SER A 52 5.94 -108.51 -0.64
CA SER A 52 5.79 -107.93 0.69
C SER A 52 6.86 -106.89 0.97
N GLU A 53 8.12 -107.17 0.63
CA GLU A 53 9.21 -106.20 0.78
C GLU A 53 9.02 -104.97 -0.13
N LEU A 54 8.61 -105.17 -1.38
CA LEU A 54 8.32 -104.06 -2.30
C LEU A 54 7.10 -103.26 -1.84
N HIS A 55 6.03 -103.94 -1.41
CA HIS A 55 4.85 -103.27 -0.87
C HIS A 55 5.22 -102.51 0.41
N SER A 56 6.09 -103.05 1.28
CA SER A 56 6.61 -102.33 2.45
C SER A 56 7.36 -101.06 2.03
N LYS A 57 8.26 -101.15 1.04
CA LYS A 57 9.01 -99.98 0.53
C LYS A 57 8.13 -98.93 -0.14
N ILE A 58 7.12 -99.36 -0.90
CA ILE A 58 6.14 -98.44 -1.50
C ILE A 58 5.30 -97.79 -0.40
N THR A 59 4.83 -98.56 0.58
CA THR A 59 4.05 -98.02 1.72
C THR A 59 4.89 -97.05 2.55
N ASP A 60 6.18 -97.32 2.72
CA ASP A 60 7.09 -96.42 3.43
C ASP A 60 7.38 -95.16 2.60
N SER A 61 7.49 -95.28 1.27
CA SER A 61 7.61 -94.14 0.37
C SER A 61 6.34 -93.28 0.35
N ASP A 62 5.15 -93.91 0.36
CA ASP A 62 3.86 -93.23 0.46
C ASP A 62 3.72 -92.53 1.81
N LYS A 63 4.13 -93.14 2.92
CA LYS A 63 4.17 -92.46 4.24
C LYS A 63 5.12 -91.26 4.24
N ILE A 64 6.26 -91.34 3.55
CA ILE A 64 7.20 -90.22 3.43
C ILE A 64 6.59 -89.10 2.57
N LEU A 65 5.91 -89.46 1.48
CA LEU A 65 5.21 -88.52 0.60
C LEU A 65 4.03 -87.85 1.31
N GLU A 66 3.21 -88.60 2.04
CA GLU A 66 2.12 -88.09 2.86
C GLU A 66 2.64 -87.13 3.94
N ARG A 67 3.80 -87.44 4.54
CA ARG A 67 4.45 -86.54 5.49
C ARG A 67 5.00 -85.27 4.83
N LEU A 68 5.55 -85.37 3.63
CA LEU A 68 6.01 -84.22 2.84
C LEU A 68 4.83 -83.35 2.40
N GLU A 69 3.74 -83.95 1.94
CA GLU A 69 2.50 -83.27 1.59
C GLU A 69 1.91 -82.56 2.81
N GLY A 70 1.83 -83.24 3.96
CA GLY A 70 1.39 -82.64 5.22
C GLY A 70 2.26 -81.45 5.63
N MET A 71 3.58 -81.54 5.51
CA MET A 71 4.48 -80.41 5.77
C MET A 71 4.29 -79.28 4.75
N LEU A 72 4.12 -79.56 3.46
CA LEU A 72 3.92 -78.54 2.43
C LEU A 72 2.57 -77.84 2.58
N CYS A 73 1.51 -78.56 2.91
CA CYS A 73 0.20 -78.00 3.23
C CYS A 73 0.25 -77.11 4.48
N ALA A 74 1.00 -77.53 5.52
CA ALA A 74 1.23 -76.70 6.70
C ALA A 74 2.03 -75.44 6.34
N PHE A 75 3.12 -75.56 5.58
CA PHE A 75 3.91 -74.41 5.12
C PHE A 75 3.08 -73.45 4.24
N GLN A 76 2.20 -73.97 3.39
CA GLN A 76 1.30 -73.16 2.57
C GLN A 76 0.28 -72.42 3.44
N ALA A 77 -0.30 -73.08 4.44
CA ALA A 77 -1.22 -72.46 5.38
C ALA A 77 -0.52 -71.37 6.19
N ASP A 78 0.69 -71.62 6.67
CA ASP A 78 1.49 -70.65 7.43
C ASP A 78 1.88 -69.44 6.56
N LEU A 79 2.32 -69.65 5.32
CA LEU A 79 2.59 -68.55 4.38
C LEU A 79 1.34 -67.74 4.08
N SER A 80 0.18 -68.39 3.90
CA SER A 80 -1.08 -67.71 3.64
C SER A 80 -1.52 -66.88 4.85
N ASN A 81 -1.36 -67.40 6.06
CA ASN A 81 -1.62 -66.67 7.31
C ASN A 81 -0.69 -65.47 7.45
N ILE A 82 0.62 -65.65 7.24
CA ILE A 82 1.60 -64.56 7.29
C ILE A 82 1.30 -63.50 6.22
N CYS A 83 0.94 -63.91 5.00
CA CYS A 83 0.57 -62.97 3.94
C CYS A 83 -0.69 -62.18 4.30
N GLN A 84 -1.72 -62.82 4.89
CA GLN A 84 -2.90 -62.12 5.39
C GLN A 84 -2.57 -61.18 6.54
N GLU A 85 -1.70 -61.59 7.47
CA GLU A 85 -1.23 -60.72 8.54
C GLU A 85 -0.47 -59.50 7.98
N ILE A 86 0.43 -59.70 7.01
CA ILE A 86 1.16 -58.60 6.34
C ILE A 86 0.20 -57.66 5.62
N LEU A 87 -0.80 -58.18 4.90
CA LEU A 87 -1.80 -57.36 4.23
C LEU A 87 -2.63 -56.57 5.24
N SER A 88 -3.07 -57.20 6.33
CA SER A 88 -3.82 -56.52 7.39
C SER A 88 -2.97 -55.45 8.11
N LEU A 89 -1.68 -55.71 8.33
CA LEU A 89 -0.72 -54.73 8.85
C LEU A 89 -0.52 -53.57 7.89
N GLN A 90 -0.47 -53.84 6.59
CA GLN A 90 -0.31 -52.82 5.56
C GLN A 90 -1.56 -51.94 5.45
N GLU A 91 -2.75 -52.52 5.49
CA GLU A 91 -4.03 -51.79 5.55
C GLU A 91 -4.12 -50.95 6.83
N LEU A 92 -3.77 -51.52 7.99
CA LEU A 92 -3.73 -50.82 9.26
C LEU A 92 -2.75 -49.63 9.20
N SER A 93 -1.54 -49.85 8.68
CA SER A 93 -0.52 -48.81 8.51
C SER A 93 -1.02 -47.68 7.61
N ALA A 94 -1.63 -47.99 6.47
CA ALA A 94 -2.23 -46.99 5.58
C ALA A 94 -3.33 -46.19 6.29
N SER A 95 -4.23 -46.87 7.01
CA SER A 95 -5.31 -46.22 7.77
C SER A 95 -4.78 -45.29 8.87
N LEU A 96 -3.73 -45.72 9.60
CA LEU A 96 -3.08 -44.92 10.64
C LEU A 96 -2.39 -43.70 10.05
N ASN A 97 -1.77 -43.83 8.88
CA ASN A 97 -1.11 -42.72 8.20
C ASN A 97 -2.12 -41.66 7.74
N ILE A 98 -3.28 -42.08 7.21
CA ILE A 98 -4.38 -41.17 6.88
C ILE A 98 -4.89 -40.45 8.15
N ARG A 99 -5.11 -41.19 9.24
CA ARG A 99 -5.53 -40.60 10.52
C ARG A 99 -4.51 -39.60 11.06
N LEU A 100 -3.22 -39.90 10.93
CA LEU A 100 -2.13 -39.03 11.35
C LEU A 100 -2.11 -37.74 10.51
N LYS A 101 -2.21 -37.84 9.18
CA LYS A 101 -2.30 -36.67 8.29
C LYS A 101 -3.51 -35.80 8.62
N ASN A 102 -4.68 -36.40 8.82
CA ASN A 102 -5.89 -35.66 9.18
C ASN A 102 -5.72 -34.95 10.54
N LYS A 103 -5.14 -35.63 11.54
CA LYS A 103 -4.85 -35.02 12.86
C LYS A 103 -3.83 -33.89 12.75
N GLN A 104 -2.80 -34.01 11.92
CA GLN A 104 -1.82 -32.96 11.68
C GLN A 104 -2.45 -31.74 11.01
N ALA A 105 -3.31 -31.95 10.00
CA ALA A 105 -4.01 -30.86 9.33
C ALA A 105 -4.91 -30.07 10.31
N VAL A 106 -5.69 -30.79 11.13
CA VAL A 106 -6.54 -30.16 12.17
C VAL A 106 -5.68 -29.47 13.23
N ARG A 107 -4.58 -30.09 13.66
CA ARG A 107 -3.65 -29.48 14.65
C ARG A 107 -3.10 -28.15 14.14
N ASN A 108 -2.72 -28.05 12.87
CA ASN A 108 -2.18 -26.83 12.30
C ASN A 108 -3.21 -25.70 12.29
N GLN A 109 -4.44 -25.99 11.83
CA GLN A 109 -5.54 -25.02 11.85
C GLN A 109 -5.92 -24.59 13.27
N MET A 110 -5.92 -25.53 14.22
CA MET A 110 -6.22 -25.23 15.61
C MET A 110 -5.10 -24.40 16.26
N SER A 111 -3.83 -24.67 15.93
CA SER A 111 -2.69 -23.90 16.42
C SER A 111 -2.77 -22.45 15.95
N GLU A 112 -3.00 -22.24 14.65
CA GLU A 112 -3.15 -20.91 14.07
C GLU A 112 -4.29 -20.12 14.74
N PHE A 113 -5.45 -20.76 14.91
CA PHE A 113 -6.59 -20.16 15.61
C PHE A 113 -6.28 -19.78 17.07
N VAL A 114 -5.56 -20.66 17.79
CA VAL A 114 -5.17 -20.42 19.17
C VAL A 114 -4.15 -19.28 19.27
N ASP A 115 -3.16 -19.23 18.38
CA ASP A 115 -2.16 -18.16 18.32
C ASP A 115 -2.80 -16.79 18.02
N ASP A 116 -3.85 -16.77 17.21
CA ASP A 116 -4.61 -15.55 16.90
C ASP A 116 -5.49 -15.07 18.05
N ILE A 117 -6.12 -15.99 18.81
CA ILE A 117 -6.96 -15.64 19.97
C ILE A 117 -6.14 -15.26 21.21
N ILE A 118 -5.02 -15.94 21.47
CA ILE A 118 -4.22 -15.67 22.67
C ILE A 118 -3.70 -14.24 22.62
N ILE A 119 -3.91 -13.46 23.68
CA ILE A 119 -3.26 -12.16 23.84
C ILE A 119 -1.93 -12.38 24.56
N PRO A 120 -0.78 -12.13 23.92
CA PRO A 120 0.51 -12.22 24.60
C PRO A 120 0.60 -11.21 25.75
N GLU A 121 1.20 -11.62 26.88
CA GLU A 121 1.41 -10.73 28.03
C GLU A 121 2.29 -9.51 27.66
N SER A 122 3.16 -9.66 26.65
CA SER A 122 3.92 -8.55 26.08
C SER A 122 3.02 -7.46 25.51
N VAL A 123 1.93 -7.81 24.82
CA VAL A 123 0.98 -6.82 24.27
C VAL A 123 0.33 -6.05 25.41
N ILE A 124 -0.09 -6.74 26.47
CA ILE A 124 -0.70 -6.11 27.65
C ILE A 124 0.27 -5.14 28.31
N LYS A 125 1.48 -5.60 28.65
CA LYS A 125 2.51 -4.78 29.32
C LYS A 125 2.86 -3.54 28.51
N HIS A 126 3.13 -3.69 27.21
CA HIS A 126 3.56 -2.54 26.43
C HIS A 126 2.42 -1.56 26.14
N ILE A 127 1.19 -2.03 25.98
CA ILE A 127 0.05 -1.12 25.76
C ILE A 127 -0.27 -0.33 27.04
N VAL A 128 -0.14 -0.95 28.22
CA VAL A 128 -0.42 -0.28 29.49
C VAL A 128 0.74 0.62 29.91
N ASP A 129 1.97 0.11 29.94
CA ASP A 129 3.10 0.75 30.62
C ASP A 129 4.02 1.55 29.69
N THR A 130 4.21 1.11 28.45
CA THR A 130 5.16 1.75 27.52
C THR A 130 4.64 3.10 27.01
N PRO A 131 5.46 4.16 26.99
CA PRO A 131 5.02 5.45 26.46
C PRO A 131 4.79 5.39 24.95
N VAL A 132 3.79 6.13 24.47
CA VAL A 132 3.39 6.17 23.03
C VAL A 132 4.48 6.70 22.09
N SER A 133 5.56 7.26 22.64
CA SER A 133 6.69 7.77 21.85
C SER A 133 7.64 6.68 21.38
N GLU A 134 7.59 5.50 22.00
CA GLU A 134 8.48 4.37 21.73
C GLU A 134 7.99 3.50 20.57
N LYS A 135 8.92 2.88 19.85
CA LYS A 135 8.60 2.07 18.66
C LYS A 135 7.90 0.78 19.05
N GLU A 136 8.24 0.22 20.20
CA GLU A 136 7.61 -0.99 20.74
C GLU A 136 6.11 -0.81 20.90
N PHE A 137 5.64 0.37 21.34
CA PHE A 137 4.20 0.64 21.47
C PHE A 137 3.48 0.54 20.11
N LEU A 138 4.07 1.08 19.04
CA LEU A 138 3.50 1.00 17.69
C LEU A 138 3.43 -0.44 17.18
N GLU A 139 4.50 -1.21 17.36
CA GLU A 139 4.56 -2.62 16.94
C GLU A 139 3.51 -3.47 17.67
N GLN A 140 3.39 -3.30 18.99
CA GLN A 140 2.40 -4.02 19.78
C GLN A 140 0.96 -3.55 19.49
N LEU A 141 0.75 -2.27 19.12
CA LEU A 141 -0.55 -1.76 18.73
C LEU A 141 -1.05 -2.38 17.41
N ILE A 142 -0.15 -2.64 16.45
CA ILE A 142 -0.49 -3.33 15.19
C ILE A 142 -0.97 -4.77 15.49
N ILE A 143 -0.28 -5.46 16.41
CA ILE A 143 -0.68 -6.81 16.85
C ILE A 143 -2.06 -6.77 17.53
N LEU A 144 -2.29 -5.78 18.39
CA LEU A 144 -3.61 -5.59 19.03
C LEU A 144 -4.70 -5.34 17.98
N ASP A 145 -4.46 -4.50 16.98
CA ASP A 145 -5.42 -4.19 15.91
C ASP A 145 -5.83 -5.46 15.14
N HIS A 146 -4.84 -6.28 14.76
CA HIS A 146 -5.09 -7.58 14.11
C HIS A 146 -5.93 -8.51 14.98
N LYS A 147 -5.59 -8.62 16.27
CA LYS A 147 -6.33 -9.47 17.22
C LYS A 147 -7.77 -8.99 17.45
N ILE A 148 -8.00 -7.68 17.52
CA ILE A 148 -9.35 -7.12 17.61
C ILE A 148 -10.14 -7.42 16.34
N ALA A 149 -9.55 -7.27 15.16
CA ALA A 149 -10.21 -7.58 13.89
C ALA A 149 -10.58 -9.06 13.80
N PHE A 150 -9.64 -9.95 14.13
CA PHE A 150 -9.85 -11.40 14.13
C PHE A 150 -10.97 -11.83 15.08
N VAL A 151 -10.96 -11.36 16.33
CA VAL A 151 -12.01 -11.71 17.30
C VAL A 151 -13.36 -11.16 16.87
N LYS A 152 -13.42 -9.97 16.25
CA LYS A 152 -14.67 -9.44 15.67
C LYS A 152 -15.18 -10.32 14.53
N GLU A 153 -14.31 -10.77 13.62
CA GLU A 153 -14.71 -11.67 12.52
C GLU A 153 -15.16 -13.06 13.00
N GLN A 154 -14.48 -13.63 14.00
CA GLN A 154 -14.83 -14.94 14.56
C GLN A 154 -16.00 -14.89 15.54
N SER A 155 -16.34 -13.72 16.09
CA SER A 155 -17.50 -13.55 16.99
C SER A 155 -18.83 -13.97 16.34
N PHE A 156 -18.92 -13.89 15.00
CA PHE A 156 -20.07 -14.37 14.22
C PHE A 156 -20.22 -15.89 14.20
N ARG A 157 -19.20 -16.64 14.65
CA ARG A 157 -19.20 -18.11 14.71
C ARG A 157 -19.43 -18.65 16.14
N GLU A 158 -19.85 -17.81 17.08
CA GLU A 158 -20.26 -18.17 18.45
C GLU A 158 -19.21 -18.96 19.28
N ALA A 159 -17.92 -18.81 18.96
CA ALA A 159 -16.86 -19.46 19.75
C ALA A 159 -16.78 -18.85 21.15
N LYS A 160 -17.02 -19.65 22.20
CA LYS A 160 -17.01 -19.20 23.62
C LYS A 160 -15.71 -18.53 24.03
N ALA A 161 -14.56 -19.02 23.55
CA ALA A 161 -13.25 -18.42 23.81
C ALA A 161 -13.12 -16.97 23.29
N CYS A 162 -13.87 -16.59 22.25
CA CYS A 162 -13.88 -15.20 21.79
C CYS A 162 -14.55 -14.27 22.80
N VAL A 163 -15.59 -14.75 23.50
CA VAL A 163 -16.32 -13.96 24.51
C VAL A 163 -15.40 -13.67 25.70
N ASP A 164 -14.64 -14.67 26.17
CA ASP A 164 -13.72 -14.54 27.31
C ASP A 164 -12.61 -13.50 27.04
N VAL A 165 -12.10 -13.45 25.80
CA VAL A 165 -11.01 -12.55 25.40
C VAL A 165 -11.52 -11.16 25.01
N MET A 166 -12.80 -11.03 24.64
CA MET A 166 -13.39 -9.79 24.14
C MET A 166 -13.35 -8.66 25.16
N GLU A 167 -13.59 -8.94 26.44
CA GLU A 167 -13.53 -7.92 27.50
C GLU A 167 -12.12 -7.36 27.66
N ILE A 168 -11.11 -8.25 27.68
CA ILE A 168 -9.70 -7.87 27.79
C ILE A 168 -9.28 -7.02 26.58
N LEU A 169 -9.65 -7.43 25.36
CA LEU A 169 -9.38 -6.65 24.15
C LEU A 169 -10.05 -5.28 24.19
N ASN A 170 -11.29 -5.18 24.65
CA ASN A 170 -11.99 -3.91 24.78
C ASN A 170 -11.31 -3.00 25.81
N ASN A 171 -10.84 -3.54 26.94
CA ASN A 171 -10.11 -2.79 27.95
C ASN A 171 -8.76 -2.28 27.41
N LEU A 172 -7.99 -3.13 26.71
CA LEU A 172 -6.74 -2.75 26.05
C LEU A 172 -6.96 -1.71 24.96
N LYS A 173 -8.00 -1.89 24.14
CA LYS A 173 -8.42 -0.95 23.10
C LYS A 173 -8.71 0.43 23.71
N SER A 174 -9.55 0.49 24.74
CA SER A 174 -9.89 1.74 25.44
C SER A 174 -8.64 2.42 26.02
N LYS A 175 -7.74 1.65 26.64
CA LYS A 175 -6.48 2.19 27.18
C LYS A 175 -5.56 2.73 26.08
N ALA A 176 -5.43 2.01 24.96
CA ALA A 176 -4.64 2.44 23.81
C ALA A 176 -5.22 3.74 23.21
N ILE A 177 -6.54 3.81 23.04
CA ILE A 177 -7.23 5.00 22.54
C ILE A 177 -6.92 6.24 23.40
N ILE A 178 -7.04 6.14 24.72
CA ILE A 178 -6.77 7.26 25.64
C ILE A 178 -5.33 7.74 25.48
N LYS A 179 -4.36 6.82 25.51
CA LYS A 179 -2.93 7.15 25.40
C LYS A 179 -2.60 7.79 24.05
N ILE A 180 -3.15 7.25 22.96
CA ILE A 180 -2.94 7.80 21.61
C ILE A 180 -3.56 9.18 21.48
N ARG A 181 -4.80 9.37 21.97
CA ARG A 181 -5.49 10.67 21.98
C ARG A 181 -4.67 11.72 22.72
N GLU A 182 -4.22 11.42 23.94
CA GLU A 182 -3.37 12.32 24.72
C GLU A 182 -2.07 12.67 23.99
N TYR A 183 -1.41 11.68 23.37
CA TYR A 183 -0.19 11.91 22.61
C TYR A 183 -0.41 12.85 21.42
N ILE A 184 -1.42 12.59 20.59
CA ILE A 184 -1.69 13.39 19.39
C ILE A 184 -2.11 14.81 19.79
N LEU A 185 -3.03 14.97 20.75
CA LEU A 185 -3.46 16.29 21.22
C LEU A 185 -2.31 17.08 21.86
N LYS A 186 -1.40 16.41 22.59
CA LYS A 186 -0.18 17.03 23.11
C LYS A 186 0.76 17.52 21.99
N LYS A 187 0.86 16.76 20.89
CA LYS A 187 1.63 17.20 19.71
C LYS A 187 0.95 18.39 19.02
N ILE A 188 -0.36 18.34 18.79
CA ILE A 188 -1.12 19.44 18.17
C ILE A 188 -1.01 20.72 19.02
N SER A 189 -1.21 20.62 20.34
CA SER A 189 -1.07 21.76 21.24
C SER A 189 0.35 22.32 21.29
N SER A 190 1.38 21.48 21.07
CA SER A 190 2.76 21.97 20.98
C SER A 190 2.99 22.92 19.80
N CYS A 191 2.23 22.79 18.71
CA CYS A 191 2.29 23.71 17.57
C CYS A 191 1.83 25.13 17.93
N LYS A 192 1.03 25.30 18.99
CA LYS A 192 0.55 26.62 19.45
C LYS A 192 1.68 27.44 20.12
N LYS A 193 2.79 26.81 20.50
CA LYS A 193 3.90 27.51 21.17
C LYS A 193 4.67 28.39 20.17
N PRO A 194 4.98 29.65 20.55
CA PRO A 194 5.72 30.56 19.67
C PRO A 194 7.08 29.97 19.29
N MET A 195 7.53 30.26 18.07
CA MET A 195 8.79 29.78 17.46
C MET A 195 8.92 28.26 17.28
N THR A 196 7.83 27.51 17.47
CA THR A 196 7.82 26.08 17.18
C THR A 196 7.76 25.85 15.68
N ASN A 197 8.71 25.07 15.16
CA ASN A 197 8.63 24.59 13.79
C ASN A 197 7.58 23.47 13.71
N TYR A 198 6.34 23.86 13.38
CA TYR A 198 5.21 22.94 13.29
C TYR A 198 5.40 21.86 12.22
N HIS A 199 6.28 22.05 11.22
CA HIS A 199 6.62 21.00 10.26
C HIS A 199 7.36 19.81 10.91
N ILE A 200 8.18 20.05 11.94
CA ILE A 200 8.82 18.96 12.70
C ILE A 200 7.75 18.13 13.41
N VAL A 201 6.73 18.79 13.96
CA VAL A 201 5.62 18.13 14.63
C VAL A 201 4.77 17.35 13.63
N GLN A 202 4.46 17.92 12.46
CA GLN A 202 3.76 17.24 11.36
C GLN A 202 4.51 15.98 10.90
N ASN A 203 5.83 16.07 10.71
CA ASN A 203 6.65 14.91 10.35
C ASN A 203 6.64 13.83 11.44
N ALA A 204 6.63 14.21 12.72
CA ALA A 204 6.49 13.26 13.82
C ALA A 204 5.11 12.57 13.83
N LEU A 205 4.04 13.32 13.50
CA LEU A 205 2.69 12.76 13.36
C LEU A 205 2.60 11.80 12.16
N LEU A 206 3.21 12.14 11.02
CA LEU A 206 3.25 11.26 9.84
C LEU A 206 3.98 9.94 10.10
N LYS A 207 5.11 9.97 10.82
CA LYS A 207 5.81 8.76 11.25
C LYS A 207 4.89 7.81 12.04
N ASN A 208 4.00 8.39 12.83
CA ASN A 208 3.05 7.68 13.68
C ASN A 208 1.63 7.64 13.09
N LYS A 209 1.48 7.69 11.76
CA LYS A 209 0.16 7.74 11.08
C LYS A 209 -0.77 6.58 11.43
N PHE A 210 -0.22 5.42 11.78
CA PHE A 210 -1.02 4.27 12.20
C PHE A 210 -1.88 4.57 13.44
N PHE A 211 -1.44 5.48 14.32
CA PHE A 211 -2.22 5.90 15.47
C PHE A 211 -3.57 6.53 15.06
N PHE A 212 -3.54 7.41 14.06
CA PHE A 212 -4.79 8.00 13.55
C PHE A 212 -5.65 6.95 12.83
N LYS A 213 -5.04 6.06 12.04
CA LYS A 213 -5.74 4.93 11.40
C LYS A 213 -6.46 4.04 12.42
N PHE A 214 -5.79 3.71 13.52
CA PHE A 214 -6.34 2.90 14.60
C PHE A 214 -7.56 3.60 15.24
N LEU A 215 -7.44 4.90 15.55
CA LEU A 215 -8.57 5.68 16.07
C LEU A 215 -9.73 5.76 15.08
N ALA A 216 -9.48 6.03 13.79
CA ALA A 216 -10.53 6.10 12.77
C ALA A 216 -11.28 4.78 12.58
N THR A 217 -10.63 3.65 12.85
CA THR A 217 -11.20 2.30 12.72
C THR A 217 -12.05 1.93 13.93
N HIS A 218 -11.59 2.23 15.15
CA HIS A 218 -12.25 1.78 16.39
C HIS A 218 -13.11 2.84 17.07
N GLU A 219 -12.76 4.13 17.00
CA GLU A 219 -13.47 5.24 17.67
C GLU A 219 -13.51 6.50 16.79
N ARG A 220 -14.53 6.60 15.95
CA ARG A 220 -14.67 7.69 14.97
C ARG A 220 -14.87 9.07 15.60
N ASP A 221 -15.50 9.15 16.77
CA ASP A 221 -15.77 10.44 17.41
C ASP A 221 -14.50 11.08 17.96
N ILE A 222 -13.59 10.28 18.54
CA ILE A 222 -12.27 10.75 18.98
C ILE A 222 -11.40 11.14 17.77
N ALA A 223 -11.46 10.37 16.69
CA ALA A 223 -10.76 10.74 15.46
C ALA A 223 -11.24 12.08 14.90
N ARG A 224 -12.56 12.34 14.92
CA ARG A 224 -13.16 13.61 14.49
C ARG A 224 -12.78 14.76 15.43
N GLU A 225 -12.74 14.52 16.75
CA GLU A 225 -12.27 15.50 17.74
C GLU A 225 -10.83 15.94 17.43
N ILE A 226 -9.91 14.99 17.25
CA ILE A 226 -8.50 15.24 16.94
C ILE A 226 -8.36 16.02 15.63
N GLN A 227 -9.13 15.63 14.61
CA GLN A 227 -9.15 16.31 13.32
C GLN A 227 -9.61 17.77 13.46
N ASN A 228 -10.70 18.02 14.18
CA ASN A 228 -11.22 19.36 14.41
C ASN A 228 -10.23 20.23 15.20
N GLU A 229 -9.64 19.70 16.27
CA GLU A 229 -8.64 20.42 17.07
C GLU A 229 -7.38 20.76 16.24
N TYR A 230 -6.97 19.85 15.35
CA TYR A 230 -5.88 20.10 14.41
C TYR A 230 -6.22 21.25 13.45
N ILE A 231 -7.40 21.18 12.81
CA ILE A 231 -7.88 22.20 11.85
C ILE A 231 -7.96 23.56 12.51
N ASP A 232 -8.56 23.65 13.70
CA ASP A 232 -8.70 24.90 14.44
C ASP A 232 -7.35 25.49 14.84
N THR A 233 -6.41 24.63 15.21
CA THR A 233 -5.04 25.03 15.56
C THR A 233 -4.29 25.56 14.33
N MET A 234 -4.29 24.80 13.23
CA MET A 234 -3.57 25.20 12.02
C MET A 234 -4.18 26.41 11.33
N SER A 235 -5.52 26.53 11.31
CA SER A 235 -6.20 27.71 10.76
C SER A 235 -5.73 29.00 11.47
N LYS A 236 -5.60 28.98 12.80
CA LYS A 236 -5.10 30.12 13.58
C LYS A 236 -3.62 30.39 13.33
N ILE A 237 -2.79 29.35 13.27
CA ILE A 237 -1.34 29.47 13.03
C ILE A 237 -1.09 30.09 11.65
N TYR A 238 -1.68 29.53 10.59
CA TYR A 238 -1.51 30.04 9.23
C TYR A 238 -2.04 31.46 9.09
N PHE A 239 -3.24 31.75 9.62
CA PHE A 239 -3.78 33.10 9.56
C PHE A 239 -2.87 34.12 10.27
N SER A 240 -2.39 33.81 11.48
CA SER A 240 -1.49 34.69 12.22
C SER A 240 -0.17 34.90 11.49
N TYR A 241 0.42 33.83 10.96
CA TYR A 241 1.66 33.88 10.18
C TYR A 241 1.50 34.77 8.95
N PHE A 242 0.50 34.51 8.11
CA PHE A 242 0.30 35.29 6.88
C PHE A 242 -0.10 36.73 7.17
N LYS A 243 -0.87 37.00 8.23
CA LYS A 243 -1.20 38.37 8.64
C LYS A 243 0.05 39.19 8.96
N GLU A 244 0.95 38.62 9.75
CA GLU A 244 2.20 39.28 10.10
C GLU A 244 3.16 39.35 8.91
N PHE A 245 3.26 38.27 8.13
CA PHE A 245 4.14 38.19 6.98
C PHE A 245 3.74 39.18 5.88
N VAL A 246 2.46 39.26 5.53
CA VAL A 246 1.94 40.24 4.56
C VAL A 246 2.20 41.65 5.06
N HIS A 247 1.85 41.95 6.32
CA HIS A 247 2.07 43.29 6.88
C HIS A 247 3.54 43.74 6.79
N LYS A 248 4.47 42.85 7.19
CA LYS A 248 5.90 43.14 7.13
C LYS A 248 6.40 43.25 5.69
N SER A 249 5.93 42.39 4.79
CA SER A 249 6.31 42.37 3.38
C SER A 249 5.89 43.66 2.66
N THR A 250 4.64 44.08 2.85
CA THR A 250 4.13 45.33 2.26
C THR A 250 4.89 46.57 2.76
N LYS A 251 5.39 46.58 4.00
CA LYS A 251 6.21 47.69 4.53
C LYS A 251 7.58 47.82 3.85
N MET A 252 8.09 46.74 3.27
CA MET A 252 9.34 46.72 2.50
C MET A 252 9.14 47.10 1.04
N MET A 253 7.91 47.43 0.61
CA MET A 253 7.64 47.93 -0.73
C MET A 253 8.12 49.38 -0.90
N TYR A 254 8.52 49.77 -2.11
CA TYR A 254 8.77 51.17 -2.46
C TYR A 254 7.53 52.04 -2.18
N GLU A 255 7.76 53.26 -1.69
CA GLU A 255 6.70 54.22 -1.36
C GLU A 255 6.25 55.02 -2.60
N ASP A 256 7.19 55.33 -3.49
CA ASP A 256 6.93 55.99 -4.77
C ASP A 256 6.51 54.96 -5.82
N LEU A 257 5.20 54.76 -5.98
CA LEU A 257 4.61 53.89 -7.00
C LEU A 257 4.21 54.72 -8.24
N PRO A 258 4.23 54.12 -9.45
CA PRO A 258 3.73 54.77 -10.66
C PRO A 258 2.27 55.22 -10.53
N ASP A 259 1.98 56.43 -11.01
CA ASP A 259 0.67 57.07 -10.95
C ASP A 259 -0.05 57.09 -12.32
N LYS A 260 -1.29 57.61 -12.35
CA LYS A 260 -2.08 57.77 -13.58
C LYS A 260 -1.43 58.64 -14.66
N ASP A 261 -0.49 59.50 -14.27
CA ASP A 261 0.19 60.43 -15.16
C ASP A 261 1.48 59.82 -15.72
N ASP A 262 1.95 58.67 -15.21
CA ASP A 262 3.14 57.97 -15.71
C ASP A 262 2.81 57.13 -16.96
N LEU A 263 2.29 57.79 -18.00
CA LEU A 263 1.91 57.19 -19.27
C LEU A 263 2.96 57.44 -20.36
N MET A 264 3.04 56.54 -21.35
CA MET A 264 4.04 56.60 -22.42
C MET A 264 4.04 57.93 -23.18
N GLY A 265 2.87 58.46 -23.52
CA GLY A 265 2.69 59.69 -24.28
C GLY A 265 2.82 60.97 -23.46
N ASN A 266 2.90 60.90 -22.14
CA ASN A 266 3.03 62.06 -21.28
C ASN A 266 4.49 62.55 -21.26
N ASP A 267 4.66 63.87 -21.26
CA ASP A 267 5.98 64.50 -21.18
C ASP A 267 6.45 64.60 -19.72
N ASP A 268 7.63 64.05 -19.44
CA ASP A 268 8.26 64.10 -18.11
C ASP A 268 8.87 65.47 -17.79
N SER A 269 9.05 66.33 -18.81
CA SER A 269 9.69 67.65 -18.69
C SER A 269 8.99 68.56 -17.66
N HIS A 270 7.68 68.39 -17.49
CA HIS A 270 6.86 69.19 -16.56
C HIS A 270 6.78 68.63 -15.12
N LYS A 271 7.21 67.38 -14.86
CA LYS A 271 7.29 66.84 -13.49
C LYS A 271 8.62 67.23 -12.80
N ALA A 272 9.72 67.38 -13.55
CA ALA A 272 11.00 67.86 -13.02
C ALA A 272 10.95 69.32 -12.50
N ASN A 273 10.10 70.17 -13.08
CA ASN A 273 9.94 71.57 -12.67
C ASN A 273 8.86 71.82 -11.60
N ARG A 274 8.14 70.78 -11.15
CA ARG A 274 7.12 70.89 -10.09
C ARG A 274 7.66 70.61 -8.68
N SER A 275 8.97 70.45 -8.50
CA SER A 275 9.60 70.49 -7.18
C SER A 275 9.51 71.91 -6.62
N SER A 276 8.47 72.12 -5.81
CA SER A 276 8.23 73.26 -4.94
C SER A 276 9.51 73.93 -4.43
N ILE A 277 9.58 75.25 -4.60
CA ILE A 277 10.69 76.16 -4.22
C ILE A 277 10.95 76.21 -2.69
N PHE A 278 10.29 75.38 -1.87
CA PHE A 278 10.40 75.41 -0.40
C PHE A 278 10.99 74.17 0.29
N HIS A 279 11.53 73.18 -0.44
CA HIS A 279 12.21 72.04 0.20
C HIS A 279 13.69 71.95 -0.21
N LEU A 280 14.52 72.48 0.70
CA LEU A 280 15.97 72.41 0.68
C LEU A 280 16.44 70.94 0.74
N LYS A 281 17.16 70.50 -0.29
CA LYS A 281 18.00 69.29 -0.34
C LYS A 281 17.32 67.96 0.00
N SER A 282 16.75 67.32 -1.01
CA SER A 282 17.02 65.90 -1.19
C SER A 282 17.33 65.63 -2.66
N ASN A 283 18.35 64.80 -2.88
CA ASN A 283 18.71 64.27 -4.19
C ASN A 283 17.61 63.30 -4.66
N VAL A 284 16.44 63.81 -5.08
CA VAL A 284 15.34 63.00 -5.65
C VAL A 284 15.64 62.66 -7.11
N ILE A 285 16.77 62.02 -7.33
CA ILE A 285 17.05 61.17 -8.49
C ILE A 285 17.56 59.89 -7.84
N LYS A 286 16.81 58.78 -7.96
CA LYS A 286 17.01 57.40 -7.43
C LYS A 286 15.78 57.03 -6.57
N HIS A 287 14.68 56.49 -7.08
CA HIS A 287 14.56 55.19 -7.74
C HIS A 287 13.21 55.14 -8.48
N ARG A 288 13.04 55.86 -9.59
CA ARG A 288 11.97 55.47 -10.51
C ARG A 288 12.46 54.22 -11.24
N PRO A 289 11.89 53.02 -11.00
CA PRO A 289 12.17 51.91 -11.89
C PRO A 289 11.85 52.36 -13.31
N ASN A 290 12.59 51.86 -14.29
CA ASN A 290 12.30 52.16 -15.68
C ASN A 290 10.92 51.54 -16.00
N ILE A 291 9.83 52.30 -15.77
CA ILE A 291 8.43 51.82 -15.70
C ILE A 291 8.03 51.06 -16.98
N PHE A 292 8.68 51.43 -18.10
CA PHE A 292 8.44 50.89 -19.42
C PHE A 292 9.47 49.84 -19.86
N ALA A 293 10.46 49.50 -19.04
CA ALA A 293 11.46 48.49 -19.37
C ALA A 293 11.41 47.30 -18.41
N LEU A 294 11.79 46.13 -18.93
CA LEU A 294 11.82 44.90 -18.15
C LEU A 294 12.99 44.88 -17.15
N GLY A 295 14.18 45.31 -17.57
CA GLY A 295 15.37 45.31 -16.73
C GLY A 295 15.60 43.97 -16.03
N ASN A 296 15.90 44.00 -14.73
CA ASN A 296 16.10 42.78 -13.94
C ASN A 296 14.80 42.08 -13.54
N ARG A 297 13.61 42.61 -13.88
CA ARG A 297 12.32 42.03 -13.44
C ARG A 297 12.06 40.64 -14.05
N GLU A 298 12.74 40.32 -15.14
CA GLU A 298 12.71 39.00 -15.79
C GLU A 298 13.24 37.87 -14.89
N SER A 299 14.19 38.16 -13.98
CA SER A 299 14.76 37.15 -13.08
C SER A 299 13.67 36.49 -12.23
N LEU A 300 12.63 37.24 -11.85
CA LEU A 300 11.48 36.75 -11.07
C LEU A 300 10.68 35.66 -11.77
N LEU A 301 10.72 35.63 -13.11
CA LEU A 301 10.01 34.65 -13.93
C LEU A 301 10.86 33.42 -14.25
N THR A 302 12.17 33.52 -14.04
CA THR A 302 13.15 32.50 -14.43
C THR A 302 13.90 31.97 -13.20
N THR A 303 15.02 32.59 -12.84
CA THR A 303 15.93 32.10 -11.79
C THR A 303 15.42 32.33 -10.38
N GLU A 304 14.65 33.40 -10.17
CA GLU A 304 14.22 33.84 -8.84
C GLU A 304 12.80 33.38 -8.48
N LEU A 305 12.07 32.72 -9.37
CA LEU A 305 10.68 32.31 -9.15
C LEU A 305 10.49 31.50 -7.84
N GLU A 306 11.37 30.53 -7.59
CA GLU A 306 11.36 29.67 -6.40
C GLU A 306 12.48 30.03 -5.40
N SER A 307 13.09 31.22 -5.52
CA SER A 307 14.21 31.60 -4.64
C SER A 307 13.77 31.63 -3.17
N PRO A 308 14.71 31.43 -2.21
CA PRO A 308 14.40 31.57 -0.80
C PRO A 308 13.76 32.92 -0.48
N LEU A 309 12.82 32.90 0.46
CA LEU A 309 12.10 34.10 0.88
C LEU A 309 13.06 35.14 1.46
N ILE A 310 12.73 36.41 1.25
CA ILE A 310 13.48 37.55 1.77
C ILE A 310 13.48 37.49 3.29
N VAL A 311 14.68 37.56 3.88
CA VAL A 311 14.84 37.63 5.33
C VAL A 311 14.42 39.03 5.80
N VAL A 312 13.14 39.15 6.17
CA VAL A 312 12.47 40.39 6.58
C VAL A 312 13.28 41.22 7.59
N HIS A 313 13.92 40.57 8.57
CA HIS A 313 14.74 41.28 9.57
C HIS A 313 16.01 41.91 8.97
N HIS A 314 16.66 41.24 8.02
CA HIS A 314 17.84 41.77 7.34
C HIS A 314 17.46 42.95 6.45
N ALA A 315 16.36 42.82 5.71
CA ALA A 315 15.83 43.88 4.88
C ALA A 315 15.40 45.12 5.69
N ALA A 316 14.72 44.92 6.83
CA ALA A 316 14.32 46.00 7.71
C ALA A 316 15.52 46.72 8.36
N LYS A 317 16.59 46.00 8.69
CA LYS A 317 17.81 46.59 9.28
C LYS A 317 18.58 47.45 8.28
N ASN A 318 18.57 47.07 7.01
CA ASN A 318 19.30 47.74 5.94
C ASN A 318 18.43 48.75 5.17
N ASP A 319 17.19 48.97 5.60
CA ASP A 319 16.17 49.79 4.93
C ASP A 319 16.05 49.50 3.42
N THR A 320 16.19 48.22 3.04
CA THR A 320 16.09 47.80 1.64
C THR A 320 14.62 47.74 1.24
N LYS A 321 14.26 48.52 0.23
CA LYS A 321 12.93 48.54 -0.37
C LYS A 321 12.92 47.76 -1.68
N TYR A 322 11.80 47.13 -2.00
CA TYR A 322 11.61 46.27 -3.16
C TYR A 322 10.41 46.72 -4.02
N PRO A 323 10.40 46.43 -5.33
CA PRO A 323 9.26 46.71 -6.17
C PRO A 323 8.09 45.76 -5.87
N LEU A 324 6.91 46.14 -6.32
CA LEU A 324 5.65 45.46 -6.01
C LEU A 324 5.70 43.98 -6.40
N GLU A 325 6.23 43.66 -7.57
CA GLU A 325 6.30 42.28 -8.06
C GLU A 325 7.16 41.36 -7.20
N ASN A 326 8.23 41.88 -6.57
CA ASN A 326 9.03 41.11 -5.61
C ASN A 326 8.20 40.80 -4.36
N ILE A 327 7.53 41.81 -3.79
CA ILE A 327 6.68 41.62 -2.60
C ILE A 327 5.52 40.66 -2.89
N PHE A 328 4.91 40.79 -4.06
CA PHE A 328 3.87 39.89 -4.51
C PHE A 328 4.39 38.45 -4.64
N ARG A 329 5.54 38.27 -5.32
CA ARG A 329 6.18 36.96 -5.50
C ARG A 329 6.44 36.27 -4.17
N GLU A 330 6.99 36.99 -3.19
CA GLU A 330 7.30 36.50 -1.85
C GLU A 330 6.05 35.97 -1.12
N ILE A 331 4.98 36.77 -1.10
CA ILE A 331 3.72 36.40 -0.45
C ILE A 331 3.11 35.18 -1.12
N GLN A 332 3.06 35.17 -2.45
CA GLN A 332 2.46 34.09 -3.23
C GLN A 332 3.26 32.79 -3.15
N TYR A 333 4.60 32.86 -3.18
CA TYR A 333 5.45 31.68 -3.03
C TYR A 333 5.34 31.07 -1.65
N ALA A 334 5.39 31.90 -0.60
CA ALA A 334 5.19 31.46 0.77
C ALA A 334 3.84 30.77 0.91
N PHE A 335 2.77 31.33 0.36
CA PHE A 335 1.45 30.70 0.38
C PHE A 335 1.44 29.36 -0.35
N LEU A 336 1.97 29.29 -1.57
CA LEU A 336 2.04 28.05 -2.35
C LEU A 336 2.76 26.94 -1.58
N ASP A 337 3.94 27.22 -1.01
CA ASP A 337 4.74 26.20 -0.30
C ASP A 337 4.01 25.67 0.95
N HIS A 338 3.44 26.57 1.77
CA HIS A 338 2.68 26.18 2.96
C HIS A 338 1.40 25.41 2.59
N ALA A 339 0.66 25.90 1.59
CA ALA A 339 -0.57 25.25 1.13
C ALA A 339 -0.30 23.84 0.58
N CYS A 340 0.77 23.67 -0.20
CA CYS A 340 1.14 22.36 -0.74
C CYS A 340 1.53 21.38 0.37
N ARG A 341 2.39 21.79 1.31
CA ARG A 341 2.83 20.93 2.42
C ARG A 341 1.65 20.51 3.30
N GLU A 342 0.79 21.46 3.63
CA GLU A 342 -0.39 21.18 4.44
C GLU A 342 -1.35 20.24 3.73
N TYR A 343 -1.64 20.48 2.45
CA TYR A 343 -2.54 19.62 1.69
C TYR A 343 -2.04 18.17 1.62
N LEU A 344 -0.74 17.98 1.35
CA LEU A 344 -0.13 16.65 1.33
C LEU A 344 -0.14 15.98 2.70
N PHE A 345 0.18 16.73 3.76
CA PHE A 345 0.08 16.24 5.14
C PHE A 345 -1.34 15.77 5.47
N MET A 346 -2.35 16.59 5.14
CA MET A 346 -3.75 16.30 5.42
C MET A 346 -4.18 15.00 4.73
N ASN A 347 -3.83 14.84 3.45
CA ASN A 347 -4.15 13.65 2.67
C ASN A 347 -3.51 12.39 3.28
N GLU A 348 -2.24 12.47 3.67
CA GLU A 348 -1.51 11.31 4.18
C GLU A 348 -1.91 10.96 5.62
N PHE A 349 -2.01 11.94 6.51
CA PHE A 349 -2.25 11.69 7.94
C PHE A 349 -3.71 11.32 8.22
N PHE A 350 -4.67 12.04 7.63
CA PHE A 350 -6.10 11.79 7.86
C PHE A 350 -6.68 10.70 6.97
N ILE A 351 -5.91 10.19 5.99
CA ILE A 351 -6.33 9.11 5.06
C ILE A 351 -7.66 9.46 4.41
N VAL A 352 -7.75 10.70 3.91
CA VAL A 352 -8.99 11.28 3.39
C VAL A 352 -9.04 11.21 1.86
N ASN A 353 -10.25 11.06 1.34
CA ASN A 353 -10.53 11.07 -0.09
C ASN A 353 -10.26 12.47 -0.65
N SER A 354 -10.03 12.56 -1.96
CA SER A 354 -9.74 13.85 -2.62
C SER A 354 -10.78 14.92 -2.30
N LYS A 355 -12.09 14.62 -2.38
CA LYS A 355 -13.17 15.60 -2.07
C LYS A 355 -13.10 16.16 -0.64
N THR A 356 -13.05 15.29 0.36
CA THR A 356 -12.95 15.68 1.77
C THR A 356 -11.68 16.50 2.03
N SER A 357 -10.59 16.18 1.33
CA SER A 357 -9.34 16.93 1.44
C SER A 357 -9.47 18.38 0.94
N HIS A 358 -10.29 18.62 -0.09
CA HIS A 358 -10.58 19.97 -0.56
C HIS A 358 -11.36 20.76 0.49
N ASP A 359 -12.40 20.17 1.09
CA ASP A 359 -13.21 20.83 2.12
C ASP A 359 -12.37 21.17 3.36
N LEU A 360 -11.52 20.23 3.78
CA LEU A 360 -10.58 20.42 4.89
C LEU A 360 -9.58 21.55 4.61
N PHE A 361 -9.05 21.63 3.38
CA PHE A 361 -8.17 22.71 2.97
C PHE A 361 -8.83 24.08 3.13
N TYR A 362 -10.07 24.24 2.64
CA TYR A 362 -10.80 25.50 2.77
C TYR A 362 -11.18 25.82 4.23
N THR A 363 -11.38 24.80 5.06
CA THR A 363 -11.61 25.01 6.49
C THR A 363 -10.36 25.53 7.20
N ILE A 364 -9.17 25.03 6.85
CA ILE A 364 -7.90 25.50 7.40
C ILE A 364 -7.54 26.89 6.85
N PHE A 365 -7.49 27.03 5.53
CA PHE A 365 -6.97 28.23 4.86
C PHE A 365 -8.00 29.30 4.56
N GLY A 366 -9.31 29.08 4.75
CA GLY A 366 -10.36 30.03 4.35
C GLY A 366 -10.11 31.46 4.80
N LYS A 367 -9.81 31.66 6.10
CA LYS A 367 -9.48 32.99 6.65
C LYS A 367 -8.19 33.59 6.07
N THR A 368 -7.21 32.74 5.79
CA THR A 368 -5.95 33.13 5.16
C THR A 368 -6.16 33.54 3.71
N LEU A 369 -6.99 32.80 2.96
CA LEU A 369 -7.37 33.13 1.60
C LEU A 369 -8.06 34.49 1.55
N ASP A 370 -9.02 34.74 2.45
CA ASP A 370 -9.71 36.05 2.53
C ASP A 370 -8.74 37.20 2.82
N LEU A 371 -7.76 37.00 3.70
CA LEU A 371 -6.70 37.95 3.96
C LEU A 371 -5.87 38.22 2.70
N LEU A 372 -5.47 37.17 1.98
CA LEU A 372 -4.67 37.28 0.77
C LEU A 372 -5.46 37.97 -0.35
N TYR A 373 -6.74 37.64 -0.56
CA TYR A 373 -7.59 38.32 -1.54
C TYR A 373 -7.68 39.82 -1.25
N LYS A 374 -7.95 40.21 0.01
CA LYS A 374 -7.97 41.63 0.40
C LYS A 374 -6.64 42.33 0.17
N ASN A 375 -5.52 41.64 0.43
CA ASN A 375 -4.19 42.19 0.16
C ASN A 375 -3.96 42.41 -1.34
N ILE A 376 -4.36 41.46 -2.18
CA ILE A 376 -4.25 41.56 -3.64
C ILE A 376 -5.12 42.72 -4.15
N ASP A 377 -6.38 42.79 -3.71
CA ASP A 377 -7.27 43.91 -4.07
C ASP A 377 -6.62 45.26 -3.69
N ASN A 378 -6.07 45.37 -2.48
CA ASN A 378 -5.41 46.61 -2.03
C ASN A 378 -4.15 46.97 -2.82
N LEU A 379 -3.32 45.98 -3.17
CA LEU A 379 -2.09 46.22 -3.93
C LEU A 379 -2.38 46.66 -5.37
N PHE A 380 -3.39 46.06 -6.02
CA PHE A 380 -3.58 46.22 -7.45
C PHE A 380 -4.65 47.24 -7.85
N SER A 381 -5.65 47.56 -7.00
CA SER A 381 -6.75 48.48 -7.37
C SER A 381 -6.30 49.87 -7.83
N GLN A 382 -5.08 50.31 -7.48
CA GLN A 382 -4.51 51.60 -7.88
C GLN A 382 -3.06 51.46 -8.39
N SER A 383 -2.70 50.30 -8.94
CA SER A 383 -1.39 50.11 -9.56
C SER A 383 -1.41 50.55 -11.03
N TYR A 384 -0.47 51.39 -11.44
CA TYR A 384 -0.35 51.91 -12.82
C TYR A 384 0.92 51.45 -13.56
N ASP A 385 1.70 50.54 -12.97
CA ASP A 385 2.84 49.91 -13.64
C ASP A 385 2.36 48.70 -14.45
N ALA A 386 2.14 48.89 -15.76
CA ALA A 386 1.68 47.82 -16.64
C ALA A 386 2.66 46.63 -16.71
N ILE A 387 3.98 46.86 -16.63
CA ILE A 387 4.95 45.76 -16.64
C ILE A 387 4.92 45.02 -15.30
N ALA A 388 4.79 45.70 -14.15
CA ALA A 388 4.63 45.04 -12.85
C ALA A 388 3.42 44.10 -12.86
N LEU A 389 2.29 44.62 -13.32
CA LEU A 389 1.02 43.90 -13.40
C LEU A 389 1.19 42.65 -14.27
N PHE A 390 1.84 42.79 -15.42
CA PHE A 390 2.08 41.68 -16.34
C PHE A 390 3.04 40.63 -15.76
N VAL A 391 4.13 41.05 -15.11
CA VAL A 391 5.04 40.15 -14.38
C VAL A 391 4.28 39.40 -13.28
N CYS A 392 3.44 40.07 -12.48
CA CYS A 392 2.62 39.45 -11.45
C CYS A 392 1.65 38.40 -12.02
N LEU A 393 0.99 38.68 -13.15
CA LEU A 393 0.15 37.69 -13.85
C LEU A 393 0.96 36.45 -14.25
N HIS A 394 2.14 36.66 -14.83
CA HIS A 394 3.03 35.59 -15.26
C HIS A 394 3.65 34.78 -14.12
N ILE A 395 3.83 35.39 -12.94
CA ILE A 395 4.16 34.67 -11.69
C ILE A 395 3.01 33.72 -11.33
N ILE A 396 1.76 34.19 -11.35
CA ILE A 396 0.59 33.35 -11.03
C ILE A 396 0.44 32.18 -11.99
N TYR A 397 0.61 32.41 -13.30
CA TYR A 397 0.53 31.31 -14.26
C TYR A 397 1.61 30.25 -14.02
N ARG A 398 2.84 30.65 -13.67
CA ARG A 398 3.91 29.72 -13.33
C ARG A 398 3.64 28.99 -12.00
N TYR A 399 3.11 29.66 -10.98
CA TYR A 399 2.71 29.02 -9.73
C TYR A 399 1.54 28.05 -9.90
N ARG A 400 0.62 28.32 -10.84
CA ARG A 400 -0.42 27.36 -11.21
C ARG A 400 0.19 26.08 -11.77
N ILE A 401 1.12 26.19 -12.71
CA ILE A 401 1.86 25.03 -13.26
C ILE A 401 2.63 24.31 -12.14
N LEU A 402 3.29 25.06 -11.25
CA LEU A 402 4.03 24.48 -10.13
C LEU A 402 3.12 23.72 -9.15
N SER A 403 1.93 24.25 -8.84
CA SER A 403 0.95 23.54 -8.01
C SER A 403 0.44 22.25 -8.67
N MET A 404 0.28 22.24 -9.99
CA MET A 404 -0.07 21.04 -10.74
C MET A 404 1.06 20.00 -10.70
N LYS A 405 2.32 20.41 -10.89
CA LYS A 405 3.49 19.53 -10.74
C LYS A 405 3.58 18.92 -9.34
N ARG A 406 3.21 19.67 -8.30
CA ARG A 406 3.14 19.20 -6.90
C ARG A 406 1.88 18.38 -6.58
N SER A 407 1.02 18.09 -7.55
CA SER A 407 -0.25 17.35 -7.39
C SER A 407 -1.26 18.00 -6.43
N VAL A 408 -1.27 19.34 -6.35
CA VAL A 408 -2.17 20.11 -5.47
C VAL A 408 -3.10 20.98 -6.31
N LEU A 409 -4.22 20.40 -6.74
CA LEU A 409 -5.19 21.07 -7.63
C LEU A 409 -6.17 22.01 -6.91
N VAL A 410 -6.28 21.91 -5.58
CA VAL A 410 -7.19 22.75 -4.78
C VAL A 410 -6.90 24.25 -4.93
N LEU A 411 -5.66 24.60 -5.28
CA LEU A 411 -5.22 25.98 -5.50
C LEU A 411 -5.67 26.59 -6.83
N ASN A 412 -6.19 25.80 -7.78
CA ASN A 412 -6.58 26.31 -9.10
C ASN A 412 -7.62 27.44 -9.01
N HIS A 413 -8.62 27.28 -8.13
CA HIS A 413 -9.64 28.31 -7.90
C HIS A 413 -9.03 29.60 -7.31
N TYR A 414 -8.03 29.46 -6.42
CA TYR A 414 -7.30 30.60 -5.89
C TYR A 414 -6.59 31.36 -7.01
N TRP A 415 -5.79 30.65 -7.82
CA TRP A 415 -5.05 31.26 -8.92
C TRP A 415 -5.95 31.94 -9.95
N GLU A 416 -7.07 31.30 -10.34
CA GLU A 416 -8.06 31.91 -11.23
C GLU A 416 -8.64 33.21 -10.67
N ARG A 417 -8.95 33.23 -9.37
CA ARG A 417 -9.49 34.43 -8.73
C ARG A 417 -8.46 35.56 -8.70
N VAL A 418 -7.20 35.25 -8.41
CA VAL A 418 -6.12 36.26 -8.45
C VAL A 418 -5.97 36.86 -9.85
N VAL A 419 -5.98 36.03 -10.90
CA VAL A 419 -5.95 36.51 -12.29
C VAL A 419 -7.15 37.42 -12.59
N LYS A 420 -8.36 37.02 -12.19
CA LYS A 420 -9.58 37.83 -12.37
C LYS A 420 -9.54 39.17 -11.64
N THR A 421 -8.76 39.29 -10.57
CA THR A 421 -8.54 40.57 -9.88
C THR A 421 -7.51 41.45 -10.59
N ILE A 422 -6.39 40.89 -11.05
CA ILE A 422 -5.27 41.68 -11.61
C ILE A 422 -5.50 42.07 -13.07
N TRP A 423 -6.10 41.17 -13.86
CA TRP A 423 -6.26 41.34 -15.31
C TRP A 423 -7.03 42.61 -15.71
N PRO A 424 -8.19 42.95 -15.09
CA PRO A 424 -8.93 44.16 -15.46
C PRO A 424 -8.12 45.44 -15.25
N GLN A 425 -7.30 45.50 -14.19
CA GLN A 425 -6.42 46.64 -13.94
C GLN A 425 -5.32 46.72 -15.01
N PHE A 426 -4.70 45.59 -15.36
CA PHE A 426 -3.70 45.55 -16.43
C PHE A 426 -4.29 46.06 -17.75
N GLU A 427 -5.46 45.56 -18.14
CA GLU A 427 -6.17 45.98 -19.36
C GLU A 427 -6.45 47.49 -19.34
N GLN A 428 -6.95 48.02 -18.23
CA GLN A 428 -7.20 49.44 -18.07
C GLN A 428 -5.93 50.29 -18.25
N VAL A 429 -4.83 49.94 -17.58
CA VAL A 429 -3.56 50.69 -17.67
C VAL A 429 -2.98 50.59 -19.09
N PHE A 430 -3.10 49.41 -19.72
CA PHE A 430 -2.65 49.20 -21.09
C PHE A 430 -3.43 50.10 -22.07
N LEU A 431 -4.76 50.18 -21.93
CA LEU A 431 -5.60 51.09 -22.71
C LEU A 431 -5.23 52.55 -22.48
N MET A 432 -4.95 52.95 -21.22
CA MET A 432 -4.48 54.30 -20.91
C MET A 432 -3.16 54.63 -21.64
N HIS A 433 -2.22 53.68 -21.75
CA HIS A 433 -1.02 53.88 -22.55
C HIS A 433 -1.32 54.09 -24.03
N ILE A 434 -2.22 53.28 -24.62
CA ILE A 434 -2.65 53.44 -26.02
C ILE A 434 -3.28 54.82 -26.24
N GLU A 435 -4.21 55.23 -25.37
CA GLU A 435 -4.86 56.53 -25.46
C GLU A 435 -3.86 57.68 -25.33
N SER A 436 -2.89 57.57 -24.41
CA SER A 436 -1.85 58.59 -24.22
C SER A 436 -1.01 58.83 -25.48
N ILE A 437 -0.75 57.77 -26.26
CA ILE A 437 0.00 57.87 -27.52
C ILE A 437 -0.91 58.40 -28.63
N LYS A 438 -2.14 57.89 -28.72
CA LYS A 438 -3.09 58.23 -29.79
C LYS A 438 -3.51 59.71 -29.77
N PHE A 439 -3.69 60.26 -28.57
CA PHE A 439 -4.12 61.65 -28.36
C PHE A 439 -2.99 62.57 -27.89
N CYS A 440 -1.74 62.19 -28.15
CA CYS A 440 -0.56 62.99 -27.79
C CYS A 440 -0.57 64.33 -28.55
N ASP A 441 -0.35 65.44 -27.85
CA ASP A 441 -0.31 66.77 -28.45
C ASP A 441 1.00 66.99 -29.21
N LEU A 442 0.93 66.87 -30.53
CA LEU A 442 2.07 67.02 -31.45
C LEU A 442 2.77 68.39 -31.32
N ASN A 443 2.06 69.43 -30.86
CA ASN A 443 2.64 70.76 -30.70
C ASN A 443 3.62 70.84 -29.52
N LYS A 444 3.57 69.89 -28.58
CA LYS A 444 4.51 69.78 -27.46
C LYS A 444 5.79 69.02 -27.85
N ILE A 445 5.79 68.35 -29.01
CA ILE A 445 6.90 67.53 -29.54
C ILE A 445 7.84 68.37 -30.42
N THR A 446 8.09 69.63 -30.05
CA THR A 446 8.77 70.61 -30.93
C THR A 446 10.30 70.62 -30.83
N ALA A 447 10.89 69.89 -29.89
CA ALA A 447 12.35 69.77 -29.80
C ALA A 447 12.88 68.75 -30.81
N ILE A 448 13.32 69.25 -31.97
CA ILE A 448 14.02 68.43 -32.97
C ILE A 448 15.42 68.11 -32.43
N ASP A 449 15.59 66.89 -31.94
CA ASP A 449 16.89 66.29 -31.57
C ASP A 449 17.26 65.20 -32.59
N THR A 450 18.56 64.91 -32.71
CA THR A 450 19.12 63.81 -33.50
C THR A 450 18.87 62.43 -32.90
N ARG A 451 18.34 62.36 -31.68
CA ARG A 451 18.03 61.11 -30.95
C ARG A 451 16.59 60.65 -31.21
N PRO A 452 16.30 59.34 -31.15
CA PRO A 452 14.93 58.84 -31.19
C PRO A 452 14.07 59.49 -30.10
N HIS A 453 12.85 59.89 -30.46
CA HIS A 453 11.92 60.52 -29.53
C HIS A 453 11.66 59.61 -28.31
N TYR A 454 11.48 60.20 -27.13
CA TYR A 454 11.32 59.42 -25.89
C TYR A 454 10.12 58.46 -25.95
N ILE A 455 9.03 58.85 -26.62
CA ILE A 455 7.86 57.98 -26.86
C ILE A 455 8.25 56.74 -27.66
N THR A 456 9.03 56.90 -28.74
CA THR A 456 9.51 55.78 -29.55
C THR A 456 10.37 54.82 -28.74
N ARG A 457 11.24 55.36 -27.89
CA ARG A 457 12.06 54.56 -26.97
C ARG A 457 11.21 53.80 -25.95
N ARG A 458 10.29 54.49 -25.26
CA ARG A 458 9.38 53.88 -24.28
C ARG A 458 8.53 52.78 -24.91
N PHE A 459 8.00 53.01 -26.11
CA PHE A 459 7.24 52.01 -26.85
C PHE A 459 8.09 50.79 -27.19
N ALA A 460 9.32 50.99 -27.67
CA ALA A 460 10.23 49.90 -27.97
C ALA A 460 10.61 49.09 -26.72
N GLU A 461 10.95 49.76 -25.61
CA GLU A 461 11.26 49.12 -24.32
C GLU A 461 10.06 48.33 -23.80
N PHE A 462 8.85 48.90 -23.88
CA PHE A 462 7.63 48.26 -23.38
C PHE A 462 7.22 47.08 -24.25
N SER A 463 7.24 47.23 -25.57
CA SER A 463 6.92 46.15 -26.49
C SER A 463 7.91 45.00 -26.34
N ALA A 464 9.21 45.30 -26.20
CA ALA A 464 10.23 44.28 -25.94
C ALA A 464 9.96 43.56 -24.61
N ALA A 465 9.57 44.30 -23.56
CA ALA A 465 9.24 43.71 -22.26
C ALA A 465 8.06 42.73 -22.34
N ILE A 466 6.96 43.11 -22.99
CA ILE A 466 5.78 42.24 -23.15
C ILE A 466 6.12 40.98 -23.95
N VAL A 467 6.85 41.11 -25.06
CA VAL A 467 7.27 39.96 -25.88
C VAL A 467 8.16 39.02 -25.09
N THR A 468 9.18 39.55 -24.40
CA THR A 468 10.11 38.72 -23.61
C THR A 468 9.40 37.97 -22.48
N ILE A 469 8.47 38.62 -21.78
CA ILE A 469 7.69 37.96 -20.71
C ILE A 469 6.82 36.83 -21.28
N ASN A 470 6.26 37.00 -22.47
CA ASN A 470 5.48 35.97 -23.15
C ASN A 470 6.36 34.81 -23.65
N ASP A 471 7.48 35.10 -24.31
CA ASP A 471 8.40 34.08 -24.84
C ASP A 471 8.99 33.19 -23.74
N THR A 472 9.17 33.75 -22.54
CA THR A 472 9.66 32.98 -21.38
C THR A 472 8.58 32.09 -20.76
N PHE A 473 7.30 32.23 -21.14
CA PHE A 473 6.23 31.38 -20.65
C PHE A 473 6.33 30.02 -21.34
N PRO A 474 6.37 28.90 -20.60
CA PRO A 474 6.48 27.59 -21.22
C PRO A 474 5.26 27.33 -22.11
N ASP A 475 5.49 26.92 -23.36
CA ASP A 475 4.46 26.29 -24.19
C ASP A 475 3.94 25.07 -23.40
N VAL A 476 2.71 25.17 -22.89
CA VAL A 476 2.05 24.10 -22.12
C VAL A 476 1.38 23.11 -23.06
#